data_AF-A0A0T9YJQ1-F1
#
_entry.id   AF-A0A0T9YJQ1-F1
#
_cell.length_a   1.000
_cell.length_b   1.000
_cell.length_c   1.000
_cell.angle_alpha   90.00
_cell.angle_beta   90.00
_cell.angle_gamma   90.00
#
_symmetry.space_group_name_H-M   'P 1'
#
loop_
_entity.id
_entity.type
_entity.pdbx_description
1 polymer ?
#
loop_
_entity_poly.entity_id
_entity_poly.type
_entity_poly.pdbx_seq_one_letter_code
_entity_poly.pdbx_strand_id
1 'polypeptide(L)'
;MLDDLGFAPERRASNGRQQVGLRHCPFLELAETQAGVVCPVHLGIMRGALQTWGAPVTVDRLDAFVEPDLCLAHFTPLEGAIR
;
A
#
# COMPACT_ATOMS: atom_id res chain seq x y z
N MET A 1 -8.57 -18.17 4.57
CA MET A 1 -9.29 -18.20 3.27
C MET A 1 -8.95 -17.05 2.32
N LEU A 2 -8.81 -15.79 2.76
CA LEU A 2 -8.21 -14.72 1.91
C LEU A 2 -6.69 -14.66 2.06
N ASP A 3 -6.20 -14.92 3.27
CA ASP A 3 -4.77 -14.93 3.58
C ASP A 3 -4.02 -16.01 2.80
N ASP A 4 -4.60 -17.20 2.69
CA ASP A 4 -4.07 -18.34 1.93
C ASP A 4 -4.02 -18.08 0.41
N LEU A 5 -4.74 -17.05 -0.06
CA LEU A 5 -4.77 -16.61 -1.45
C LEU A 5 -3.81 -15.44 -1.71
N GLY A 6 -2.97 -15.06 -0.74
CA GLY A 6 -1.98 -13.99 -0.89
C GLY A 6 -2.53 -12.58 -0.76
N PHE A 7 -3.77 -12.42 -0.29
CA PHE A 7 -4.37 -11.11 -0.01
C PHE A 7 -4.00 -10.57 1.38
N ALA A 8 -3.42 -11.40 2.25
CA ALA A 8 -2.95 -10.95 3.55
C ALA A 8 -1.85 -9.90 3.38
N PRO A 9 -2.04 -8.67 3.89
CA PRO A 9 -0.98 -7.68 3.89
C PRO A 9 0.18 -8.12 4.79
N GLU A 10 1.40 -8.03 4.27
CA GLU A 10 2.61 -8.32 5.05
C GLU A 10 2.97 -7.10 5.90
N ARG A 11 2.84 -7.21 7.22
CA ARG A 11 3.31 -6.14 8.11
C ARG A 11 4.83 -6.10 8.10
N ARG A 12 5.38 -4.93 7.78
CA ARG A 12 6.82 -4.68 7.74
C ARG A 12 7.15 -3.45 8.58
N ALA A 13 8.37 -3.41 9.07
CA ALA A 13 8.90 -2.24 9.76
C ALA A 13 10.32 -1.96 9.28
N SER A 14 10.61 -0.70 9.00
CA SER A 14 11.95 -0.25 8.61
C SER A 14 12.23 1.10 9.24
N ASN A 15 13.37 1.24 9.94
CA ASN A 15 13.78 2.48 10.59
C ASN A 15 12.70 3.09 11.51
N GLY A 16 11.95 2.24 12.22
CA GLY A 16 10.85 2.67 13.10
C GLY A 16 9.55 3.07 12.38
N ARG A 17 9.51 3.06 11.04
CA ARG A 17 8.30 3.31 10.25
C ARG A 17 7.57 2.01 9.93
N GLN A 18 6.24 2.05 10.06
CA GLN A 18 5.37 0.95 9.65
C GLN A 18 5.18 0.94 8.13
N GLN A 19 5.25 -0.24 7.55
CA GLN A 19 5.10 -0.49 6.13
C GLN A 19 4.19 -1.70 5.93
N VAL A 20 3.57 -1.78 4.75
CA VAL A 20 2.76 -2.94 4.37
C VAL A 20 3.21 -3.44 3.00
N GLY A 21 3.60 -4.71 2.93
CA GLY A 21 3.82 -5.42 1.68
C GLY A 21 2.50 -5.93 1.12
N LEU A 22 2.29 -5.74 -0.18
CA LEU A 22 1.11 -6.12 -0.93
C LEU A 22 1.53 -6.96 -2.14
N ARG A 23 1.15 -8.23 -2.17
CA ARG A 23 1.48 -9.15 -3.28
C ARG A 23 0.45 -9.17 -4.40
N HIS A 24 -0.78 -8.75 -4.10
CA HIS A 24 -1.85 -8.76 -5.08
C HIS A 24 -2.13 -7.36 -5.60
N CYS A 25 -1.32 -6.93 -6.58
CA CYS A 25 -1.62 -5.73 -7.34
C CYS A 25 -2.81 -6.02 -8.28
N PRO A 26 -3.95 -5.29 -8.18
CA PRO A 26 -5.11 -5.51 -9.05
C PRO A 26 -4.84 -5.24 -10.53
N PHE A 27 -3.68 -4.64 -10.83
CA PHE A 27 -3.26 -4.21 -12.15
C PHE A 27 -1.84 -4.71 -12.47
N LEU A 28 -1.44 -5.88 -11.95
CA LEU A 28 -0.07 -6.40 -12.02
C LEU A 28 0.52 -6.33 -13.44
N GLU A 29 -0.18 -6.88 -14.44
CA GLU A 29 0.25 -6.89 -15.85
C GLU A 29 0.43 -5.46 -16.41
N LEU A 30 -0.45 -4.54 -16.02
CA LEU A 30 -0.37 -3.15 -16.46
C LEU A 30 0.73 -2.39 -15.71
N ALA A 31 1.00 -2.73 -14.45
CA ALA A 31 2.06 -2.13 -13.66
C ALA A 31 3.45 -2.48 -14.19
N GLU A 32 3.64 -3.67 -14.78
CA GLU A 32 4.90 -4.06 -15.44
C GLU A 32 5.26 -3.15 -16.62
N THR A 33 4.26 -2.62 -17.33
CA THR A 33 4.46 -1.80 -18.53
C THR A 33 4.17 -0.31 -18.33
N GLN A 34 3.35 0.04 -17.33
CA GLN A 34 2.82 1.39 -17.10
C GLN A 34 2.75 1.77 -15.61
N ALA A 35 3.75 1.41 -14.81
CA ALA A 35 3.83 1.76 -13.39
C ALA A 35 3.56 3.26 -13.10
N GLY A 36 4.05 4.17 -13.96
CA GLY A 36 3.85 5.61 -13.82
C GLY A 36 2.39 6.09 -13.87
N VAL A 37 1.46 5.26 -14.36
CA VAL A 37 0.03 5.54 -14.41
C VAL A 37 -0.72 4.75 -13.33
N VAL A 38 -0.42 3.47 -13.21
CA VAL A 38 -1.17 2.54 -12.36
C VAL A 38 -0.87 2.73 -10.87
N CYS A 39 0.39 2.94 -10.51
CA CYS A 39 0.78 3.08 -9.10
C CYS A 39 0.14 4.31 -8.44
N PRO A 40 0.07 5.49 -9.09
CA PRO A 40 -0.71 6.63 -8.57
C PRO A 40 -2.20 6.33 -8.36
N VAL A 41 -2.84 5.61 -9.28
CA VAL A 41 -4.25 5.19 -9.14
C VAL A 41 -4.41 4.30 -7.92
N HIS A 42 -3.56 3.28 -7.77
CA HIS A 42 -3.58 2.39 -6.62
C HIS A 42 -3.38 3.15 -5.30
N LEU A 43 -2.41 4.06 -5.24
CA LEU A 43 -2.19 4.93 -4.09
C LEU A 43 -3.43 5.79 -3.76
N GLY A 44 -4.12 6.31 -4.77
CA GLY A 44 -5.39 7.02 -4.61
C GLY A 44 -6.49 6.17 -3.99
N ILE A 45 -6.65 4.92 -4.45
CA ILE A 45 -7.61 3.96 -3.90
C ILE A 45 -7.32 3.69 -2.42
N MET A 46 -6.06 3.41 -2.07
CA MET A 46 -5.66 3.16 -0.69
C MET A 46 -5.98 4.35 0.22
N ARG A 47 -5.65 5.57 -0.21
CA ARG A 47 -5.95 6.80 0.53
C ARG A 47 -7.45 7.01 0.73
N GLY A 48 -8.25 6.81 -0.33
CA GLY A 48 -9.71 6.93 -0.26
C GLY A 48 -10.35 5.90 0.67
N ALA A 49 -9.86 4.66 0.66
CA ALA A 49 -10.31 3.62 1.58
C ALA A 49 -10.02 3.97 3.05
N LEU A 50 -8.78 4.37 3.35
CA LEU A 50 -8.38 4.78 4.72
C LEU A 50 -9.17 5.99 5.21
N GLN A 51 -9.40 6.97 4.33
CA GLN A 51 -10.23 8.14 4.64
C GLN A 51 -11.68 7.73 4.94
N THR A 52 -12.26 6.86 4.11
CA THR A 52 -13.63 6.36 4.30
C THR A 52 -13.79 5.60 5.62
N TRP A 53 -12.74 4.90 6.05
CA TRP A 53 -12.70 4.18 7.32
C TRP A 53 -12.37 5.06 8.53
N GLY A 54 -12.05 6.34 8.34
CA GLY A 54 -11.61 7.23 9.43
C GLY A 54 -10.31 6.75 10.09
N ALA A 55 -9.44 6.08 9.33
CA ALA A 55 -8.19 5.54 9.89
C ALA A 55 -7.27 6.68 10.35
N PRO A 56 -6.53 6.54 11.47
CA PRO A 56 -5.62 7.57 11.98
C PRO A 56 -4.30 7.68 11.20
N VAL A 57 -4.23 7.07 10.01
CA VAL A 57 -3.04 6.96 9.17
C VAL A 57 -3.43 7.12 7.71
N THR A 58 -2.47 7.52 6.88
CA THR A 58 -2.58 7.53 5.43
C THR A 58 -1.36 6.89 4.78
N VAL A 59 -1.42 6.62 3.48
CA VAL A 59 -0.30 6.12 2.68
C VAL A 59 0.38 7.30 1.99
N ASP A 60 1.66 7.56 2.30
CA ASP A 60 2.42 8.64 1.67
C ASP A 60 3.03 8.21 0.34
N ARG A 61 3.44 6.94 0.24
CA ARG A 61 4.16 6.40 -0.92
C ARG A 61 3.84 4.93 -1.16
N LEU A 62 3.87 4.52 -2.42
CA LEU A 62 3.80 3.12 -2.84
C LEU A 62 4.99 2.82 -3.75
N ASP A 63 5.92 1.99 -3.28
CA ASP A 63 7.06 1.53 -4.08
C ASP A 63 6.66 0.22 -4.76
N ALA A 64 6.63 0.20 -6.09
CA ALA A 64 6.26 -1.00 -6.84
C ALA A 64 7.44 -1.97 -6.97
N PHE A 65 7.16 -3.27 -6.91
CA PHE A 65 8.10 -4.34 -7.24
C PHE A 65 9.43 -4.29 -6.46
N VAL A 66 9.36 -4.03 -5.15
CA VAL A 66 10.56 -4.08 -4.29
C VAL A 66 11.10 -5.51 -4.13
N GLU A 67 10.22 -6.49 -4.36
CA GLU A 67 10.49 -7.90 -4.63
C GLU A 67 9.57 -8.32 -5.80
N PRO A 68 9.77 -9.49 -6.45
CA PRO A 68 8.83 -9.98 -7.45
C PRO A 68 7.41 -9.98 -6.87
N ASP A 69 6.43 -9.48 -7.62
CA ASP A 69 5.03 -9.31 -7.22
C ASP A 69 4.72 -8.42 -6.00
N LEU A 70 5.73 -7.89 -5.30
CA LEU A 70 5.53 -7.16 -4.05
C LEU A 70 5.60 -5.64 -4.23
N CYS A 71 4.50 -4.96 -3.93
CA CYS A 71 4.49 -3.51 -3.71
C CYS A 71 4.63 -3.19 -2.21
N LEU A 72 5.36 -2.14 -1.87
CA LEU A 72 5.58 -1.69 -0.50
C LEU A 72 4.89 -0.35 -0.26
N ALA A 73 3.84 -0.38 0.54
CA ALA A 73 3.12 0.80 0.98
C ALA A 73 3.77 1.38 2.23
N HIS A 74 4.06 2.67 2.19
CA HIS A 74 4.59 3.44 3.31
C HIS A 74 3.46 4.23 3.95
N PHE A 75 3.36 4.12 5.27
CA PHE A 75 2.33 4.80 6.03
C PHE A 75 2.93 5.95 6.83
N THR A 76 2.09 6.95 7.04
CA THR A 76 2.34 8.08 7.95
C THR A 76 1.09 8.34 8.78
N PRO A 77 1.21 8.79 10.05
CA PRO A 77 0.09 9.32 10.79
C PRO A 77 -0.59 10.47 10.02
N LEU A 78 -1.92 10.57 10.12
CA LEU A 78 -2.61 11.78 9.70
C LEU A 78 -2.26 12.92 10.67
N GLU A 79 -2.02 14.12 10.14
CA GLU A 79 -1.77 15.30 10.96
C GLU A 79 -2.94 15.49 11.94
N GLY A 80 -2.63 15.52 13.24
CA GLY A 80 -3.64 15.62 14.32
C GLY A 80 -4.12 14.29 14.91
N ALA A 81 -3.70 13.13 14.41
CA ALA A 81 -4.08 11.82 14.95
C ALA A 81 -3.28 11.39 16.19
N ILE A 82 -2.24 12.14 16.57
CA ILE A 82 -1.47 11.94 17.80
C ILE A 82 -2.13 12.80 18.90
N ARG A 83 -3.23 12.32 19.47
CA ARG A 83 -3.83 12.89 20.68
C ARG A 83 -4.31 11.79 21.61
#